data_AF-A0A949RU99-F1
#
_entry.id   AF-A0A949RU99-F1
#
_cell.length_a   1.000
_cell.length_b   1.000
_cell.length_c   1.000
_cell.angle_alpha   90.00
_cell.angle_beta   90.00
_cell.angle_gamma   90.00
#
_symmetry.space_group_name_H-M   'P 1'
#
loop_
_entity.id
_entity.type
_entity.pdbx_description
1 polymer ?
#
loop_
_entity_poly.entity_id
_entity_poly.type
_entity_poly.pdbx_seq_one_letter_code
_entity_poly.pdbx_strand_id
1 'polypeptide(L)'
;MVGPAVRRYNRENALLEIAPQDGISDDEEEIYSYFQQRQIRNAVLMGVHTNMCVLGRSFGIRQQVRLGINTVLARDLTDAMYDPRQRPFVSHEKGTALIISHIEKYWCPSVLSEDLTHLS
;
A
#
# COMPACT_ATOMS: atom_id res chain seq x y z
N MET A 1 32.37 11.92 -6.13
CA MET A 1 32.03 10.48 -6.04
C MET A 1 30.66 10.29 -6.63
N VAL A 2 30.57 9.65 -7.80
CA VAL A 2 29.29 9.18 -8.34
C VAL A 2 28.96 7.93 -7.52
N GLY A 3 27.78 7.89 -6.88
CA GLY A 3 27.35 6.74 -6.07
C GLY A 3 27.33 5.44 -6.87
N PRO A 4 27.17 4.28 -6.20
CA PRO A 4 27.15 2.98 -6.87
C PRO A 4 26.14 3.00 -8.04
N ALA A 5 26.53 2.40 -9.16
CA ALA A 5 25.71 2.34 -10.37
C ALA A 5 24.34 1.73 -10.03
N VAL A 6 23.31 2.57 -9.97
CA VAL A 6 21.94 2.11 -9.72
C VAL A 6 21.44 1.44 -11.00
N ARG A 7 21.08 0.17 -10.91
CA ARG A 7 20.41 -0.55 -12.00
C ARG A 7 19.13 0.21 -12.35
N ARG A 8 19.08 0.82 -13.52
CA ARG A 8 17.87 1.47 -14.05
C ARG A 8 17.03 0.42 -14.75
N TYR A 9 15.80 0.26 -14.28
CA TYR A 9 14.79 -0.55 -14.97
C TYR A 9 14.15 0.30 -16.06
N ASN A 10 14.06 -0.27 -17.26
CA ASN A 10 13.58 0.39 -18.48
C ASN A 10 12.39 -0.35 -19.11
N ARG A 11 11.85 -1.36 -18.43
CA ARG A 11 10.63 -2.07 -18.80
C ARG A 11 9.92 -2.56 -17.55
N GLU A 12 8.62 -2.78 -17.69
CA GLU A 12 7.80 -3.44 -16.69
C GLU A 12 8.14 -4.95 -16.58
N ASN A 13 7.77 -5.55 -15.46
CA ASN A 13 7.74 -7.00 -15.31
C ASN A 13 6.70 -7.59 -16.28
N ALA A 14 7.10 -8.51 -17.16
CA ALA A 14 6.20 -9.09 -18.17
C ALA A 14 4.99 -9.86 -17.59
N LEU A 15 4.97 -10.12 -16.28
CA LEU A 15 3.84 -10.72 -15.57
C LEU A 15 2.78 -9.69 -15.11
N LEU A 16 3.07 -8.40 -15.23
CA LEU A 16 2.16 -7.31 -14.89
C LEU A 16 1.91 -6.49 -16.15
N GLU A 17 0.66 -6.34 -16.51
CA GLU A 17 0.22 -5.48 -17.60
C GLU A 17 -0.43 -4.24 -16.99
N ILE A 18 0.10 -3.05 -17.29
CA ILE A 18 -0.60 -1.78 -17.05
C ILE A 18 -1.70 -1.68 -18.12
N ALA A 19 -2.94 -1.93 -17.70
CA ALA A 19 -4.08 -1.85 -18.59
C ALA A 19 -4.44 -0.37 -18.88
N PRO A 20 -5.17 -0.08 -19.98
CA PRO A 20 -5.57 1.30 -20.31
C PRO A 20 -6.35 2.01 -19.21
N GLN A 21 -7.01 1.25 -18.34
CA GLN A 21 -7.72 1.78 -17.20
C GLN A 21 -6.84 2.18 -16.02
N ASP A 22 -5.60 1.71 -15.93
CA ASP A 22 -4.79 1.86 -14.73
C ASP A 22 -4.18 3.26 -14.61
N GLY A 23 -4.21 3.80 -13.39
CA GLY A 23 -3.58 5.08 -13.07
C GLY A 23 -2.21 4.86 -12.42
N ILE A 24 -1.18 5.53 -12.94
CA ILE A 24 0.17 5.55 -12.35
C ILE A 24 0.51 6.99 -12.02
N SER A 25 0.68 7.26 -10.74
CA SER A 25 1.09 8.58 -10.27
C SER A 25 1.71 8.44 -8.88
N ASP A 26 2.58 9.39 -8.53
CA ASP A 26 3.03 9.64 -7.16
C ASP A 26 2.54 11.01 -6.64
N ASP A 27 1.64 11.65 -7.38
CA ASP A 27 0.98 12.90 -7.03
C ASP A 27 -0.41 12.65 -6.40
N GLU A 28 -0.70 13.38 -5.33
CA GLU A 28 -1.93 13.19 -4.57
C GLU A 28 -3.18 13.73 -5.27
N GLU A 29 -3.05 14.84 -6.00
CA GLU A 29 -4.16 15.48 -6.70
C GLU A 29 -4.54 14.67 -7.93
N GLU A 30 -3.56 14.10 -8.64
CA GLU A 30 -3.80 13.19 -9.75
C GLU A 30 -4.53 11.93 -9.30
N ILE A 31 -4.09 11.28 -8.21
CA ILE A 31 -4.73 10.09 -7.66
C ILE A 31 -6.16 10.40 -7.21
N TYR A 32 -6.35 11.52 -6.48
CA TYR A 32 -7.68 11.92 -6.04
C TYR A 32 -8.60 12.22 -7.21
N SER A 33 -8.13 12.99 -8.20
CA SER A 33 -8.88 13.31 -9.41
C SER A 33 -9.27 12.05 -10.18
N TYR A 34 -8.34 11.09 -10.29
CA TYR A 34 -8.60 9.78 -10.88
C TYR A 34 -9.73 9.04 -10.14
N PHE A 35 -9.70 9.02 -8.80
CA PHE A 35 -10.77 8.41 -7.99
C PHE A 35 -12.12 9.08 -8.24
N GLN A 36 -12.16 10.43 -8.28
CA GLN A 36 -13.40 11.18 -8.53
C GLN A 36 -13.96 10.92 -9.93
N GLN A 37 -13.13 11.00 -10.97
CA GLN A 37 -13.54 10.76 -12.36
C GLN A 37 -14.09 9.35 -12.57
N ARG A 38 -13.52 8.37 -11.87
CA ARG A 38 -13.93 6.97 -11.92
C ARG A 38 -15.03 6.59 -10.93
N GLN A 39 -15.45 7.53 -10.10
CA GLN A 39 -16.41 7.29 -9.01
C GLN A 39 -15.97 6.17 -8.05
N ILE A 40 -14.66 6.05 -7.83
CA ILE A 40 -14.08 5.08 -6.90
C ILE A 40 -14.35 5.56 -5.47
N ARG A 41 -15.11 4.76 -4.72
CA ARG A 41 -15.40 5.02 -3.31
C ARG A 41 -14.78 4.01 -2.36
N ASN A 42 -14.38 2.85 -2.88
CA ASN A 42 -13.77 1.77 -2.12
C ASN A 42 -12.35 1.56 -2.63
N ALA A 43 -11.38 1.47 -1.73
CA ALA A 43 -9.98 1.26 -2.08
C ALA A 43 -9.36 0.19 -1.20
N VAL A 44 -8.71 -0.79 -1.84
CA VAL A 44 -7.85 -1.77 -1.18
C VAL A 44 -6.41 -1.30 -1.38
N LEU A 45 -5.71 -0.99 -0.29
CA LEU A 45 -4.29 -0.63 -0.34
C LEU A 45 -3.42 -1.84 0.00
N MET A 46 -2.30 -1.98 -0.71
CA MET A 46 -1.32 -3.05 -0.57
C MET A 46 0.07 -2.56 -1.00
N GLY A 47 1.11 -3.36 -0.77
CA GLY A 47 2.49 -3.04 -1.16
C GLY A 47 3.42 -2.77 0.02
N VAL A 48 4.58 -2.15 -0.27
CA VAL A 48 5.69 -1.98 0.68
C VAL A 48 6.23 -0.54 0.68
N HIS A 49 6.75 -0.01 1.79
CA HIS A 49 6.68 -0.59 3.14
C HIS A 49 5.41 -0.12 3.85
N THR A 50 4.71 -1.02 4.57
CA THR A 50 3.39 -0.79 5.18
C THR A 50 3.38 0.44 6.09
N ASN A 51 4.37 0.56 6.98
CA ASN A 51 4.53 1.66 7.92
C ASN A 51 4.98 2.99 7.29
N MET A 52 5.38 2.98 6.02
CA MET A 52 5.90 4.13 5.30
C MET A 52 4.96 4.55 4.19
N CYS A 53 5.08 3.95 3.00
CA CYS A 53 4.38 4.43 1.82
C CYS A 53 2.89 4.10 1.86
N VAL A 54 2.55 2.88 2.27
CA VAL A 54 1.15 2.42 2.33
C VAL A 54 0.38 3.22 3.37
N LEU A 55 0.96 3.44 4.56
CA LEU A 55 0.29 4.21 5.63
C LEU A 55 0.39 5.73 5.46
N GLY A 56 1.57 6.23 5.10
CA GLY A 56 2.00 7.59 5.42
C GLY A 56 2.20 8.53 4.23
N ARG A 57 2.22 8.05 2.98
CA ARG A 57 2.27 8.98 1.83
C ARG A 57 0.99 9.82 1.75
N SER A 58 1.11 10.92 1.04
CA SER A 58 0.00 11.82 0.70
C SER A 58 -1.18 11.10 0.05
N PHE A 59 -0.96 9.97 -0.62
CA PHE A 59 -2.02 9.13 -1.20
C PHE A 59 -2.21 7.78 -0.48
N GLY A 60 -1.56 7.58 0.68
CA GLY A 60 -1.66 6.36 1.50
C GLY A 60 -2.91 6.33 2.40
N ILE A 61 -3.04 5.28 3.20
CA ILE A 61 -4.21 4.96 4.04
C ILE A 61 -4.69 6.17 4.83
N ARG A 62 -3.77 6.88 5.50
CA ARG A 62 -4.13 8.02 6.35
C ARG A 62 -4.84 9.12 5.58
N GLN A 63 -4.43 9.39 4.34
CA GLN A 63 -5.10 10.40 3.53
C GLN A 63 -6.40 9.87 2.95
N GLN A 64 -6.41 8.64 2.43
CA GLN A 64 -7.63 8.06 1.84
C GLN A 64 -8.78 8.02 2.85
N VAL A 65 -8.49 7.64 4.10
CA VAL A 65 -9.47 7.68 5.21
C VAL A 65 -9.94 9.12 5.49
N ARG A 66 -9.03 10.11 5.50
CA ARG A 66 -9.40 11.53 5.69
C ARG A 66 -10.26 12.09 4.57
N LEU A 67 -10.06 11.62 3.34
CA LEU A 67 -10.84 11.99 2.16
C LEU A 67 -12.19 11.24 2.06
N GLY A 68 -12.50 10.38 3.03
CA GLY A 68 -13.76 9.65 3.09
C GLY A 68 -13.86 8.46 2.13
N ILE A 69 -12.73 7.99 1.60
CA ILE A 69 -12.68 6.75 0.81
C ILE A 69 -12.82 5.56 1.77
N ASN A 70 -13.72 4.63 1.46
CA ASN A 70 -13.86 3.36 2.17
C ASN A 70 -12.62 2.50 1.92
N THR A 71 -11.64 2.67 2.80
CA THR A 71 -10.30 2.15 2.66
C THR A 71 -10.15 0.86 3.46
N VAL A 72 -9.50 -0.15 2.88
CA VAL A 72 -9.08 -1.36 3.58
C VAL A 72 -7.63 -1.73 3.21
N LEU A 73 -6.93 -2.41 4.12
CA LEU A 73 -5.59 -2.95 3.87
C LEU A 73 -5.68 -4.42 3.43
N ALA A 74 -5.02 -4.82 2.35
CA ALA A 74 -4.77 -6.25 2.08
C ALA A 74 -3.58 -6.72 2.93
N ARG A 75 -3.86 -7.36 4.07
CA ARG A 75 -2.87 -7.60 5.14
C ARG A 75 -1.81 -8.64 4.79
N ASP A 76 -2.12 -9.55 3.86
CA ASP A 76 -1.23 -10.59 3.34
C ASP A 76 -0.45 -10.16 2.09
N LEU A 77 -0.75 -8.98 1.53
CA LEU A 77 -0.05 -8.37 0.40
C LEU A 77 0.73 -7.12 0.79
N THR A 78 1.20 -7.05 2.04
CA THR A 78 1.97 -5.91 2.55
C THR A 78 3.15 -6.38 3.39
N ASP A 79 4.18 -5.55 3.44
CA ASP A 79 5.34 -5.81 4.28
C ASP A 79 5.90 -4.52 4.89
N ALA A 80 6.24 -4.54 6.17
CA ALA A 80 6.68 -3.35 6.90
C ALA A 80 8.21 -3.28 6.93
N MET A 81 8.75 -2.05 6.92
CA MET A 81 10.17 -1.85 7.19
C MET A 81 10.39 -1.99 8.70
N TYR A 82 10.81 -3.18 9.13
CA TYR A 82 11.14 -3.47 10.53
C TYR A 82 12.42 -4.31 10.65
N ASP A 83 13.32 -3.86 11.51
CA ASP A 83 14.55 -4.58 11.85
C ASP A 83 14.37 -5.35 13.17
N PRO A 84 14.44 -6.69 13.17
CA PRO A 84 14.36 -7.52 14.38
C PRO A 84 15.39 -7.18 15.46
N ARG A 85 16.50 -6.53 15.10
CA ARG A 85 17.55 -6.07 16.04
C ARG A 85 17.15 -4.81 16.79
N GLN A 86 16.05 -4.16 16.39
CA GLN A 86 15.50 -3.00 17.06
C GLN A 86 14.28 -3.41 17.89
N ARG A 87 13.98 -2.64 18.96
CA ARG A 87 12.76 -2.85 19.75
C ARG A 87 11.53 -2.93 18.81
N PRO A 88 10.57 -3.85 19.05
CA PRO A 88 10.42 -4.67 20.25
C PRO A 88 11.18 -6.02 20.24
N PHE A 89 12.20 -6.19 19.39
CA PHE A 89 13.01 -7.42 19.29
C PHE A 89 12.20 -8.68 18.94
N VAL A 90 11.29 -8.52 17.98
CA VAL A 90 10.47 -9.62 17.47
C VAL A 90 10.94 -10.02 16.08
N SER A 91 10.42 -11.13 15.54
CA SER A 91 10.70 -11.48 14.14
C SER A 91 10.16 -10.41 13.19
N HIS A 92 10.66 -10.39 11.96
CA HIS A 92 10.23 -9.41 10.97
C HIS A 92 8.72 -9.51 10.71
N GLU A 93 8.20 -10.73 10.59
CA GLU A 93 6.78 -11.02 10.38
C GLU A 93 5.94 -10.54 11.56
N LYS A 94 6.41 -10.72 12.80
CA LYS A 94 5.75 -10.18 13.99
C LYS A 94 5.78 -8.66 14.01
N GLY A 95 6.85 -8.03 13.54
CA GLY A 95 6.93 -6.58 13.37
C GLY A 95 5.90 -6.06 12.37
N THR A 96 5.80 -6.71 11.20
CA THR A 96 4.78 -6.42 10.19
C THR A 96 3.37 -6.60 10.77
N ALA A 97 3.12 -7.69 11.51
CA ALA A 97 1.84 -7.92 12.18
C ALA A 97 1.48 -6.81 13.20
N LEU A 98 2.44 -6.30 13.96
CA LEU A 98 2.20 -5.18 14.88
C LEU A 98 1.80 -3.89 14.15
N ILE A 99 2.40 -3.61 12.99
CA ILE A 99 2.03 -2.48 12.14
C ILE A 99 0.61 -2.67 11.59
N ILE A 100 0.28 -3.87 11.10
CA ILE A 100 -1.06 -4.21 10.62
C ILE A 100 -2.08 -3.99 11.74
N SER A 101 -1.85 -4.51 12.95
CA SER A 101 -2.74 -4.32 14.10
C SER A 101 -2.91 -2.85 14.49
N HIS A 102 -1.87 -2.02 14.33
CA HIS A 102 -1.99 -0.58 14.53
C HIS A 102 -2.91 0.07 13.49
N ILE A 103 -2.77 -0.32 12.22
CA ILE A 103 -3.63 0.18 11.13
C ILE A 103 -5.09 -0.20 11.36
N GLU A 104 -5.34 -1.47 11.70
CA GLU A 104 -6.67 -2.01 12.00
C GLU A 104 -7.35 -1.28 13.15
N LYS A 105 -6.57 -0.93 14.18
CA LYS A 105 -7.10 -0.26 15.37
C LYS A 105 -7.46 1.21 15.15
N TYR A 106 -6.70 1.91 14.31
CA TYR A 106 -6.75 3.38 14.26
C TYR A 106 -7.19 3.99 12.93
N TRP A 107 -7.10 3.24 11.83
CA TRP A 107 -7.27 3.81 10.48
C TRP A 107 -8.33 3.10 9.65
N CYS A 108 -8.22 1.78 9.47
CA CYS A 108 -9.13 1.04 8.60
C CYS A 108 -9.08 -0.46 8.86
N PRO A 109 -10.15 -1.23 8.57
CA PRO A 109 -10.09 -2.68 8.64
C PRO A 109 -9.15 -3.27 7.57
N SER A 110 -8.89 -4.57 7.66
CA SER A 110 -8.08 -5.30 6.70
C SER A 110 -8.81 -6.52 6.13
N VAL A 111 -8.40 -6.94 4.94
CA VAL A 111 -8.90 -8.13 4.22
C VAL A 111 -7.74 -9.01 3.79
N LEU A 112 -8.00 -10.28 3.49
CA LEU A 112 -7.05 -11.16 2.80
C LEU A 112 -7.17 -10.97 1.29
N SER A 113 -6.09 -11.23 0.57
CA SER A 113 -6.12 -11.31 -0.89
C SER A 113 -7.13 -12.34 -1.39
N GLU A 114 -7.28 -13.44 -0.65
CA GLU A 114 -8.26 -14.48 -0.93
C GLU A 114 -9.70 -13.93 -0.96
N ASP A 115 -10.03 -13.00 -0.05
CA ASP A 115 -11.35 -12.34 0.01
C ASP A 115 -11.68 -11.55 -1.27
N LEU A 116 -10.66 -11.15 -2.06
CA LEU A 116 -10.82 -10.40 -3.31
C LEU A 116 -11.02 -11.30 -4.54
N THR A 117 -10.66 -12.58 -4.42
CA THR A 117 -10.67 -13.54 -5.54
C THR A 117 -11.89 -14.45 -5.52
N HIS A 118 -12.59 -14.53 -4.39
CA HIS A 118 -13.84 -15.27 -4.27
C HIS A 118 -15.01 -14.40 -4.70
N LEU A 119 -15.62 -14.73 -5.84
CA LEU A 119 -16.90 -14.21 -6.25
C LEU A 119 -17.99 -15.04 -5.55
N SER A 120 -18.71 -14.46 -4.61
CA SER A 120 -19.97 -15.02 -4.13
C SER A 120 -21.06 -14.91 -5.19
#